data_AF-W2PV22-F1
#
_entry.id   AF-W2PV22-F1
#
_cell.length_a   1.000
_cell.length_b   1.000
_cell.length_c   1.000
_cell.angle_alpha   90.00
_cell.angle_beta   90.00
_cell.angle_gamma   90.00
#
_symmetry.space_group_name_H-M   'P 1'
#
loop_
_entity.id
_entity.type
_entity.pdbx_description
1 polymer ?
#
loop_
_entity_poly.entity_id
_entity_poly.type
_entity_poly.pdbx_seq_one_letter_code
_entity_poly.pdbx_strand_id
1 'polypeptide(L)'
;MLSHLLYQFFYADLGDGFFECRECSCSRSQAPGTGYSNLLDHLHTEYAGYVEEYTELQAAATSTMGMSGFVDEVSLNIYLWMRWVIQRNLPITEVKNKLTRETVTIKSTTVRTMKVCMRYVTGKVGETLSSDMGNSFCLMFDEWTSHSLQFPEYLHGLPDEWHAVPVAARAFPDVWEPNG
;
A
#
# COMPACT_ATOMS: atom_id res chain seq x y z
N MET A 1 -11.00 -24.89 11.24
CA MET A 1 -10.41 -23.92 10.28
C MET A 1 -8.89 -23.91 10.40
N LEU A 2 -8.31 -23.76 11.61
CA LEU A 2 -6.86 -23.92 11.83
C LEU A 2 -6.29 -25.29 11.39
N SER A 3 -7.02 -26.37 11.67
CA SER A 3 -6.58 -27.75 11.39
C SER A 3 -6.28 -28.05 9.92
N HIS A 4 -7.06 -27.49 8.99
CA HIS A 4 -6.85 -27.68 7.55
C HIS A 4 -5.64 -26.90 7.03
N LEU A 5 -5.40 -25.70 7.58
CA LEU A 5 -4.29 -24.85 7.17
C LEU A 5 -2.94 -25.40 7.66
N LEU A 6 -2.90 -25.88 8.90
CA LEU A 6 -1.74 -26.58 9.47
C LEU A 6 -1.43 -27.85 8.67
N TYR A 7 -2.46 -28.59 8.27
CA TYR A 7 -2.32 -29.74 7.38
C TYR A 7 -1.64 -29.36 6.05
N GLN A 8 -2.15 -28.36 5.33
CA GLN A 8 -1.58 -27.95 4.04
C GLN A 8 -0.14 -27.43 4.16
N PHE A 9 0.20 -26.84 5.31
CA PHE A 9 1.52 -26.28 5.55
C PHE A 9 2.57 -27.37 5.81
N PHE A 10 2.32 -28.24 6.78
CA PHE A 10 3.30 -29.23 7.25
C PHE A 10 3.31 -30.53 6.45
N TYR A 11 2.29 -30.81 5.64
CA TYR A 11 2.17 -32.07 4.91
C TYR A 11 2.10 -31.89 3.40
N ALA A 12 2.70 -32.83 2.68
CA ALA A 12 2.49 -33.05 1.26
C ALA A 12 1.46 -34.19 1.08
N ASP A 13 0.46 -33.95 0.23
CA ASP A 13 -0.52 -34.97 -0.15
C ASP A 13 0.09 -35.91 -1.19
N LEU A 14 0.26 -37.18 -0.83
CA LEU A 14 0.80 -38.20 -1.72
C LEU A 14 -0.32 -38.95 -2.47
N GLY A 15 -1.58 -38.63 -2.22
CA GLY A 15 -2.73 -39.36 -2.74
C GLY A 15 -3.11 -40.57 -1.88
N ASP A 16 -4.27 -41.16 -2.16
CA ASP A 16 -4.78 -42.38 -1.53
C ASP A 16 -4.86 -42.34 0.02
N GLY A 17 -4.97 -41.13 0.59
CA GLY A 17 -5.01 -40.92 2.04
C GLY A 17 -3.64 -40.98 2.71
N PHE A 18 -2.54 -40.85 1.96
CA PHE A 18 -1.18 -40.78 2.51
C PHE A 18 -0.66 -39.34 2.51
N PHE A 19 -0.04 -38.97 3.62
CA PHE A 19 0.49 -37.63 3.85
C PHE A 19 1.93 -37.71 4.33
N GLU A 20 2.82 -36.95 3.72
CA GLU A 20 4.23 -36.89 4.12
C GLU A 20 4.49 -35.60 4.89
N CYS A 21 5.02 -35.72 6.11
CA CYS A 21 5.46 -34.55 6.85
C CYS A 21 6.69 -33.94 6.16
N ARG A 22 6.67 -32.65 5.89
CA ARG A 22 7.76 -31.95 5.18
C ARG A 22 9.03 -31.79 6.01
N GLU A 23 8.90 -31.82 7.34
CA GLU A 23 10.02 -31.60 8.26
C GLU A 23 10.77 -32.90 8.63
N CYS A 24 10.05 -34.01 8.82
CA CYS A 24 10.66 -35.31 9.18
C CYS A 24 10.51 -36.39 8.11
N SER A 25 9.89 -36.08 6.97
CA SER A 25 9.61 -37.02 5.87
C SER A 25 8.84 -38.28 6.30
N CYS A 26 8.15 -38.24 7.44
CA CYS A 26 7.36 -39.37 7.91
C CYS A 26 6.03 -39.43 7.15
N SER A 27 5.74 -40.58 6.53
CA SER A 27 4.44 -40.84 5.91
C SER A 27 3.41 -41.27 6.95
N ARG A 28 2.22 -40.67 6.88
CA ARG A 28 1.07 -40.95 7.74
C ARG A 28 -0.13 -41.30 6.87
N SER A 29 -0.81 -42.40 7.18
CA SER A 29 -2.06 -42.77 6.54
C SER A 29 -3.26 -42.18 7.28
N GLN A 30 -4.26 -41.76 6.52
CA GLN A 30 -5.53 -41.26 7.01
C GLN A 30 -6.67 -42.05 6.37
N ALA A 31 -7.58 -42.53 7.21
CA ALA A 31 -8.80 -43.15 6.73
C ALA A 31 -9.74 -42.07 6.17
N PRO A 32 -10.37 -42.29 5.00
CA PRO A 32 -11.32 -41.35 4.42
C PRO A 32 -12.42 -40.97 5.43
N GLY A 33 -12.65 -39.67 5.63
CA GLY A 33 -13.72 -39.17 6.49
C GLY A 33 -13.42 -39.13 8.00
N THR A 34 -12.20 -39.41 8.44
CA THR A 34 -11.84 -39.45 9.89
C THR A 34 -11.29 -38.14 10.47
N GLY A 35 -11.22 -37.07 9.69
CA GLY A 35 -10.70 -35.76 10.12
C GLY A 35 -9.17 -35.72 10.25
N TYR A 36 -8.62 -34.63 10.80
CA TYR A 36 -7.18 -34.33 10.82
C TYR A 36 -6.43 -34.72 12.10
N SER A 37 -7.09 -35.45 13.01
CA SER A 37 -6.63 -35.67 14.38
C SER A 37 -5.27 -36.38 14.44
N ASN A 38 -5.05 -37.40 13.60
CA ASN A 38 -3.80 -38.16 13.58
C ASN A 38 -2.59 -37.36 13.06
N LEU A 39 -2.81 -36.43 12.13
CA LEU A 39 -1.77 -35.54 11.63
C LEU A 39 -1.44 -34.45 12.64
N LEU A 40 -2.45 -33.94 13.35
CA LEU A 40 -2.26 -32.97 14.43
C LEU A 40 -1.58 -33.61 15.65
N ASP A 41 -1.93 -34.86 15.99
CA ASP A 41 -1.26 -35.60 17.06
C ASP A 41 0.23 -35.77 16.75
N HIS A 42 0.59 -36.08 15.50
CA HIS A 42 2.00 -36.12 15.10
C HIS A 42 2.70 -34.76 15.27
N LEU A 43 2.02 -33.66 14.92
CA LEU A 43 2.59 -32.34 15.13
C LEU A 43 2.78 -32.04 16.63
N HIS A 44 1.82 -32.46 17.46
CA HIS A 44 1.90 -32.33 18.91
C HIS A 44 3.00 -33.17 19.56
N THR A 45 3.32 -34.36 19.02
CA THR A 45 4.37 -35.23 19.59
C THR A 45 5.76 -34.82 19.13
N GLU A 46 5.93 -34.49 17.85
CA GLU A 46 7.27 -34.26 17.28
C GLU A 46 7.70 -32.79 17.30
N TYR A 47 6.76 -31.84 17.29
CA TYR A 47 7.06 -30.41 17.15
C TYR A 47 6.39 -29.58 18.25
N ALA A 48 7.09 -29.41 19.38
CA ALA A 48 6.66 -28.48 20.42
C ALA A 48 6.64 -27.04 19.86
N GLY A 49 5.47 -26.38 19.87
CA GLY A 49 5.34 -24.99 19.42
C GLY A 49 4.98 -24.82 17.94
N TYR A 50 4.64 -25.87 17.20
CA TYR A 50 4.30 -25.79 15.77
C TYR A 50 3.19 -24.77 15.43
N VAL A 51 2.27 -24.53 16.37
CA VAL A 51 1.21 -23.52 16.20
C VAL A 51 1.80 -22.11 16.25
N GLU A 52 2.74 -21.86 17.16
CA GLU A 52 3.40 -20.56 17.33
C GLU A 52 4.24 -20.25 16.09
N GLU A 53 5.05 -21.20 15.63
CA GLU A 53 5.82 -21.11 14.38
C GLU A 53 4.91 -20.86 13.16
N TYR A 54 3.80 -21.61 13.04
CA TYR A 54 2.82 -21.36 11.98
C TYR A 54 2.21 -19.96 12.09
N THR A 55 1.90 -19.48 13.30
CA THR A 55 1.35 -18.12 13.49
C THR A 55 2.37 -17.03 13.20
N GLU A 56 3.64 -17.23 13.52
CA GLU A 56 4.73 -16.30 13.20
C GLU A 56 4.98 -16.25 11.70
N LEU A 57 5.03 -17.40 11.03
CA LEU A 57 5.15 -17.49 9.58
C LEU A 57 3.92 -16.94 8.88
N GLN A 58 2.72 -17.17 9.41
CA GLN A 58 1.50 -16.57 8.89
C GLN A 58 1.48 -15.05 9.10
N ALA A 59 2.00 -14.55 10.23
CA ALA A 59 2.12 -13.12 10.49
C ALA A 59 3.19 -12.47 9.60
N ALA A 60 4.32 -13.13 9.38
CA ALA A 60 5.37 -12.70 8.45
C ALA A 60 4.87 -12.74 7.00
N ALA A 61 4.14 -13.79 6.63
CA ALA A 61 3.44 -13.91 5.36
C ALA A 61 2.38 -12.81 5.24
N THR A 62 1.57 -12.53 6.24
CA THR A 62 0.59 -11.42 6.21
C THR A 62 1.28 -10.04 6.17
N SER A 63 2.46 -9.90 6.76
CA SER A 63 3.27 -8.68 6.69
C SER A 63 3.86 -8.46 5.28
N THR A 64 4.24 -9.54 4.58
CA THR A 64 4.66 -9.51 3.16
C THR A 64 3.49 -9.57 2.16
N MET A 65 2.33 -10.08 2.60
CA MET A 65 1.08 -10.26 1.85
C MET A 65 0.06 -9.14 2.17
N GLY A 66 0.50 -8.08 2.84
CA GLY A 66 -0.22 -6.81 2.95
C GLY A 66 -0.33 -6.05 1.63
N MET A 67 0.31 -6.55 0.56
CA MET A 67 0.31 -5.95 -0.78
C MET A 67 -0.32 -6.84 -1.87
N SER A 68 -0.92 -7.98 -1.53
CA SER A 68 -1.65 -8.83 -2.50
C SER A 68 -3.13 -8.97 -2.16
N GLY A 69 -3.70 -8.00 -1.45
CA GLY A 69 -5.15 -7.81 -1.44
C GLY A 69 -5.58 -7.32 -2.81
N PHE A 70 -6.52 -8.02 -3.44
CA PHE A 70 -7.11 -7.60 -4.71
C PHE A 70 -7.56 -6.13 -4.60
N VAL A 71 -6.84 -5.22 -5.26
CA VAL A 71 -7.22 -3.81 -5.28
C VAL A 71 -8.49 -3.72 -6.12
N ASP A 72 -9.57 -3.22 -5.53
CA ASP A 72 -10.81 -3.08 -6.27
C ASP A 72 -10.62 -2.13 -7.45
N GLU A 73 -11.37 -2.38 -8.52
CA GLU A 73 -11.20 -1.65 -9.78
C GLU A 73 -11.41 -0.14 -9.63
N VAL A 74 -12.25 0.29 -8.68
CA VAL A 74 -12.52 1.70 -8.42
C VAL A 74 -11.30 2.36 -7.77
N SER A 75 -10.71 1.71 -6.77
CA SER A 75 -9.48 2.18 -6.13
C SER A 75 -8.31 2.27 -7.10
N LEU A 76 -8.11 1.25 -7.95
CA LEU A 76 -7.09 1.29 -8.99
C LEU A 76 -7.32 2.45 -9.97
N ASN A 77 -8.57 2.64 -10.39
CA ASN A 77 -8.92 3.70 -11.32
C ASN A 77 -8.64 5.10 -10.74
N ILE A 78 -8.99 5.31 -9.47
CA ILE A 78 -8.71 6.57 -8.75
C ILE A 78 -7.20 6.81 -8.62
N TYR A 79 -6.43 5.77 -8.27
CA TYR A 79 -4.98 5.85 -8.19
C TYR A 79 -4.34 6.24 -9.53
N LEU A 80 -4.77 5.62 -10.63
CA LEU A 80 -4.27 5.93 -11.97
C LEU A 80 -4.55 7.39 -12.35
N TRP A 81 -5.75 7.89 -12.04
CA TRP A 81 -6.08 9.30 -12.22
C TRP A 81 -5.21 10.22 -11.37
N MET A 82 -5.01 9.91 -10.08
CA MET A 82 -4.16 10.73 -9.20
C MET A 82 -2.73 10.79 -9.74
N ARG A 83 -2.18 9.64 -10.11
CA ARG A 83 -0.85 9.54 -10.70
C ARG A 83 -0.75 10.40 -11.96
N TRP A 84 -1.74 10.33 -12.85
CA TRP A 84 -1.77 11.13 -14.08
C TRP A 84 -1.78 12.64 -13.80
N VAL A 85 -2.65 13.10 -12.91
CA VAL A 85 -2.81 14.52 -12.60
C VAL A 85 -1.59 15.06 -11.85
N ILE A 86 -1.10 14.34 -10.83
CA ILE A 86 0.01 14.77 -9.98
C ILE A 86 1.34 14.72 -10.73
N GLN A 87 1.68 13.60 -11.37
CA GLN A 87 2.99 13.46 -12.03
C GLN A 87 3.16 14.39 -13.23
N ARG A 88 2.07 14.80 -13.87
CA ARG A 88 2.08 15.74 -15.00
C ARG A 88 1.77 17.18 -14.61
N ASN A 89 1.55 17.45 -13.33
CA ASN A 89 1.14 18.76 -12.81
C ASN A 89 -0.05 19.37 -13.58
N LEU A 90 -1.10 18.57 -13.79
CA LEU A 90 -2.31 18.99 -14.51
C LEU A 90 -3.37 19.50 -13.54
N PRO A 91 -4.29 20.38 -13.98
CA PRO A 91 -5.41 20.79 -13.13
C PRO A 91 -6.34 19.60 -12.86
N ILE A 92 -6.94 19.54 -11.67
CA ILE A 92 -7.87 18.45 -11.30
C ILE A 92 -9.08 18.39 -12.26
N THR A 93 -9.44 19.48 -12.93
CA THR A 93 -10.49 19.53 -13.97
C THR A 93 -10.19 18.65 -15.18
N GLU A 94 -8.93 18.26 -15.38
CA GLU A 94 -8.46 17.43 -16.49
C GLU A 94 -9.17 16.07 -16.55
N VAL A 95 -9.61 15.53 -15.40
CA VAL A 95 -10.38 14.28 -15.35
C VAL A 95 -11.71 14.36 -16.14
N LYS A 96 -12.20 15.57 -16.44
CA LYS A 96 -13.40 15.82 -17.24
C LYS A 96 -13.09 16.22 -18.68
N ASN A 97 -11.84 16.52 -19.01
CA ASN A 97 -11.42 16.99 -20.32
C ASN A 97 -11.80 15.96 -21.40
N LYS A 98 -12.53 16.42 -22.42
CA LYS A 98 -13.08 15.55 -23.46
C LYS A 98 -11.97 14.82 -24.23
N LEU A 99 -10.95 15.55 -24.68
CA LEU A 99 -9.83 14.98 -25.45
C LEU A 99 -9.06 13.96 -24.60
N THR A 100 -8.86 14.28 -23.32
CA THR A 100 -8.17 13.39 -22.39
C THR A 100 -8.95 12.11 -22.18
N ARG A 101 -10.27 12.18 -22.00
CA ARG A 101 -11.11 10.97 -21.89
C ARG A 101 -11.18 10.12 -23.17
N GLU A 102 -10.99 10.73 -24.33
CA GLU A 102 -10.92 10.00 -25.61
C GLU A 102 -9.56 9.30 -25.79
N THR A 103 -8.51 9.83 -25.16
CA THR A 103 -7.14 9.34 -25.32
C THR A 103 -6.74 8.33 -24.24
N VAL A 104 -7.17 8.53 -22.99
CA VAL A 104 -6.77 7.67 -21.87
C VAL A 104 -7.71 6.48 -21.72
N THR A 105 -7.15 5.31 -21.42
CA THR A 105 -7.92 4.07 -21.15
C THR A 105 -8.52 4.03 -19.74
N ILE A 106 -8.23 5.03 -18.91
CA ILE A 106 -8.66 5.11 -17.50
C ILE A 106 -10.17 5.40 -17.45
N LYS A 107 -10.95 4.62 -16.68
CA LYS A 107 -12.41 4.82 -16.57
C LYS A 107 -12.71 6.20 -16.03
N SER A 108 -13.71 6.88 -16.61
CA SER A 108 -14.07 8.24 -16.21
C SER A 108 -14.38 8.36 -14.72
N THR A 109 -13.97 9.47 -14.11
CA THR A 109 -14.27 9.81 -12.71
C THR A 109 -14.78 11.24 -12.61
N THR A 110 -15.24 11.65 -11.42
CA THR A 110 -15.67 13.02 -11.18
C THR A 110 -14.59 13.81 -10.44
N VAL A 111 -14.54 15.13 -10.70
CA VAL A 111 -13.69 16.07 -9.93
C VAL A 111 -13.97 15.98 -8.43
N ARG A 112 -15.23 15.75 -8.04
CA ARG A 112 -15.60 15.63 -6.62
C ARG A 112 -14.97 14.39 -5.98
N THR A 113 -15.09 13.24 -6.64
CA THR A 113 -14.47 11.97 -6.20
C THR A 113 -12.96 12.15 -6.09
N MET A 114 -12.33 12.73 -7.11
CA MET A 114 -10.90 12.99 -7.13
C MET A 114 -10.44 13.85 -5.93
N LYS A 115 -11.13 14.96 -5.64
CA LYS A 115 -10.83 15.82 -4.49
C LYS A 115 -10.97 15.09 -3.14
N VAL A 116 -12.03 14.30 -2.97
CA VAL A 116 -12.27 13.55 -1.73
C VAL A 116 -11.15 12.52 -1.52
N CYS A 117 -10.84 11.75 -2.55
CA CYS A 117 -9.80 10.74 -2.46
C CYS A 117 -8.41 11.36 -2.28
N MET A 118 -8.10 12.47 -2.95
CA MET A 118 -6.81 13.16 -2.79
C MET A 118 -6.62 13.63 -1.36
N ARG A 119 -7.65 14.25 -0.75
CA ARG A 119 -7.62 14.64 0.67
C ARG A 119 -7.38 13.45 1.59
N TYR A 120 -8.06 12.33 1.32
CA TYR A 120 -7.87 11.11 2.09
C TYR A 120 -6.43 10.58 2.00
N VAL A 121 -5.88 10.50 0.78
CA VAL A 121 -4.50 10.04 0.54
C VAL A 121 -3.50 10.98 1.19
N THR A 122 -3.67 12.30 1.05
CA THR A 122 -2.82 13.29 1.72
C THR A 122 -2.86 13.14 3.23
N GLY A 123 -4.02 12.86 3.82
CA GLY A 123 -4.12 12.57 5.26
C GLY A 123 -3.31 11.33 5.66
N LYS A 124 -3.42 10.24 4.90
CA LYS A 124 -2.67 9.00 5.16
C LYS A 124 -1.16 9.13 4.95
N VAL A 125 -0.76 9.85 3.91
CA VAL A 125 0.65 10.18 3.67
C VAL A 125 1.16 11.07 4.81
N GLY A 126 0.36 12.04 5.27
CA GLY A 126 0.70 12.89 6.41
C GLY A 126 0.86 12.13 7.73
N GLU A 127 -0.03 11.16 8.01
CA GLU A 127 0.10 10.25 9.16
C GLU A 127 1.40 9.44 9.09
N THR A 128 1.71 8.89 7.91
CA THR A 128 2.94 8.10 7.69
C THR A 128 4.18 8.95 7.85
N LEU A 129 4.19 10.12 7.20
CA LEU A 129 5.28 11.08 7.27
C LEU A 129 5.48 11.60 8.70
N SER A 130 4.39 11.83 9.45
CA SER A 130 4.47 12.21 10.87
C SER A 130 5.11 11.13 11.73
N SER A 131 4.92 9.86 11.40
CA SER A 131 5.61 8.75 12.08
C SER A 131 7.09 8.73 11.72
N ASP A 132 7.42 8.99 10.45
CA ASP A 132 8.80 8.94 9.93
C ASP A 132 9.66 10.14 10.37
N MET A 133 9.07 11.34 10.44
CA MET A 133 9.79 12.58 10.76
C MET A 133 10.20 12.70 12.24
N GLY A 134 9.66 11.87 13.14
CA GLY A 134 9.97 11.88 14.57
C GLY A 134 9.62 13.22 15.27
N ASN A 135 10.30 13.52 16.37
CA ASN A 135 9.97 14.67 17.24
C ASN A 135 10.56 16.01 16.79
N SER A 136 11.40 16.04 15.76
CA SER A 136 12.11 17.24 15.32
C SER A 136 12.09 17.38 13.81
N PHE A 137 11.50 18.45 13.33
CA PHE A 137 11.48 18.83 11.92
C PHE A 137 11.66 20.33 11.75
N CYS A 138 12.16 20.73 10.58
CA CYS A 138 12.30 22.14 10.22
C CYS A 138 11.22 22.52 9.20
N LEU A 139 10.58 23.67 9.43
CA LEU A 139 9.71 24.32 8.46
C LEU A 139 10.50 25.45 7.80
N MET A 140 10.59 25.44 6.48
CA MET A 140 11.09 26.59 5.73
C MET A 140 9.88 27.35 5.17
N PHE A 141 9.87 28.66 5.43
CA PHE A 141 8.89 29.59 4.90
C PHE A 141 9.51 30.30 3.71
N ASP A 142 8.91 30.14 2.53
CA ASP A 142 9.18 31.04 1.41
C ASP A 142 7.95 31.95 1.25
N GLU A 143 8.14 33.26 1.41
CA GLU A 143 7.08 34.25 1.23
C GLU A 143 7.21 34.85 -0.17
N TRP A 144 6.17 34.69 -0.98
CA TRP A 144 6.06 35.36 -2.27
C TRP A 144 4.84 36.30 -2.31
N THR A 145 4.96 37.40 -3.03
CA THR A 145 3.90 38.41 -3.21
C THR A 145 3.43 38.46 -4.66
N SER A 146 2.12 38.28 -4.87
CA SER A 146 1.46 38.53 -6.16
C SER A 146 0.35 39.56 -5.98
N HIS A 147 0.37 40.65 -6.77
CA HIS A 147 -0.70 41.66 -6.82
C HIS A 147 -1.28 42.04 -5.44
N SER A 148 -0.41 42.39 -4.48
CA SER A 148 -0.76 42.81 -3.11
C SER A 148 -1.27 41.73 -2.16
N LEU A 149 -1.17 40.45 -2.53
CA LEU A 149 -1.45 39.29 -1.68
C LEU A 149 -0.14 38.56 -1.34
N GLN A 150 0.06 38.29 -0.05
CA GLN A 150 1.15 37.45 0.45
C GLN A 150 0.72 35.99 0.46
N PHE A 151 1.51 35.12 -0.15
CA PHE A 151 1.29 33.68 -0.18
C PHE A 151 2.48 32.98 0.48
N PRO A 152 2.35 32.48 1.72
CA PRO A 152 3.36 31.64 2.31
C PRO A 152 3.32 30.26 1.65
N GLU A 153 4.45 29.85 1.05
CA GLU A 153 4.67 28.50 0.52
C GLU A 153 5.42 27.66 1.57
N TYR A 154 4.99 26.41 1.77
CA TYR A 154 5.50 25.50 2.79
C TYR A 154 6.39 24.43 2.15
N LEU A 155 7.68 24.44 2.45
CA LEU A 155 8.63 23.40 2.05
C LEU A 155 9.15 22.65 3.28
N HIS A 156 9.14 21.32 3.21
CA HIS A 156 9.69 20.43 4.24
C HIS A 156 11.08 19.94 3.81
N GLY A 157 12.04 19.91 4.74
CA GLY A 157 13.40 19.40 4.49
C GLY A 157 13.96 18.62 5.69
N LEU A 158 14.75 17.58 5.42
CA LEU A 158 15.48 16.82 6.45
C LEU A 158 16.78 17.56 6.84
N PRO A 159 17.21 17.51 8.12
CA PRO A 159 18.36 18.29 8.59
C PRO A 159 19.71 17.94 7.95
N ASP A 160 19.90 16.70 7.50
CA ASP A 160 21.24 16.15 7.25
C ASP A 160 21.78 16.34 5.82
N GLU A 161 21.03 16.98 4.91
CA GLU A 161 21.39 17.06 3.46
C GLU A 161 21.80 18.47 2.97
N TRP A 162 21.88 19.47 3.85
CA TRP A 162 22.10 20.88 3.44
C TRP A 162 23.57 21.32 3.46
N HIS A 163 24.43 20.65 2.69
CA HIS A 163 25.70 21.26 2.26
C HIS A 163 25.56 21.82 0.84
N ALA A 164 25.08 23.06 0.78
CA ALA A 164 25.18 23.99 -0.34
C ALA A 164 24.59 23.54 -1.70
N VAL A 165 23.29 23.75 -1.88
CA VAL A 165 22.73 24.01 -3.21
C VAL A 165 22.21 25.44 -3.23
N PRO A 166 22.76 26.34 -4.07
CA PRO A 166 22.23 27.70 -4.20
C PRO A 166 20.82 27.63 -4.77
N VAL A 167 19.90 28.35 -4.14
CA VAL A 167 18.51 28.58 -4.58
C VAL A 167 18.52 29.04 -6.04
N ALA A 168 18.32 28.09 -6.95
CA ALA A 168 18.03 28.38 -8.34
C ALA A 168 16.52 28.38 -8.49
N ALA A 169 15.97 29.59 -8.41
CA ALA A 169 14.61 29.91 -8.81
C ALA A 169 14.31 29.26 -10.17
N ARG A 170 13.39 28.29 -10.19
CA ARG A 170 12.73 27.85 -11.41
C ARG A 170 11.24 28.07 -11.23
N ALA A 171 10.80 29.18 -11.80
CA ALA A 171 9.41 29.59 -11.93
C ALA A 171 8.54 28.46 -12.48
N PHE A 172 7.42 28.20 -11.81
CA PHE A 172 6.25 27.59 -12.43
C PHE A 172 5.30 28.74 -12.81
N PRO A 173 5.25 29.15 -14.08
CA PRO A 173 4.23 30.08 -14.53
C PRO A 173 2.92 29.32 -14.78
N ASP A 174 1.82 29.98 -14.42
CA ASP A 174 0.49 29.85 -15.05
C ASP A 174 -0.44 28.70 -14.64
N VAL A 175 -0.84 28.64 -13.37
CA VAL A 175 -2.15 28.06 -13.00
C VAL A 175 -2.83 28.89 -11.91
N TRP A 176 -3.38 30.05 -12.28
CA TRP A 176 -4.63 30.60 -11.71
C TRP A 176 -5.00 31.93 -12.39
N GLU A 177 -5.73 31.88 -13.52
CA GLU A 177 -6.57 33.01 -13.91
C GLU A 177 -7.95 32.84 -13.27
N PRO A 178 -8.44 33.78 -12.45
CA PRO A 178 -9.83 33.80 -12.04
C PRO A 178 -10.66 34.39 -13.18
N ASN A 179 -11.42 33.55 -13.88
CA ASN A 179 -12.43 34.05 -14.81
C ASN A 179 -13.47 34.89 -14.04
N GLY A 180 -13.71 36.10 -14.53
CA GLY A 180 -14.83 36.96 -14.16
C GLY A 180 -16.18 36.47 -14.66
#